data_AF-A0A166G8B5-F1
#
_entry.id   AF-A0A166G8B5-F1
#
_cell.length_a   1.000
_cell.length_b   1.000
_cell.length_c   1.000
_cell.angle_alpha   90.00
_cell.angle_beta   90.00
_cell.angle_gamma   90.00
#
_symmetry.space_group_name_H-M   'P 1'
#
loop_
_entity.id
_entity.type
_entity.pdbx_description
1 polymer ?
#
loop_
_entity_poly.entity_id
_entity_poly.type
_entity_poly.pdbx_seq_one_letter_code
_entity_poly.pdbx_strand_id
1 'polypeptide(L)'
;LTAAEKLCIFLYQLRTGVTMRPLRNRFQHSSSTISRAFHQVLNGLVCKEFYARHVFFPPDECPPEIRNNPKFWPYFKDCRGTTDGSHFAGH
;
A
#
# COMPACT_ATOMS: atom_id res chain seq x y z
N LEU A 1 16.64 9.56 -14.73
CA LEU A 1 16.19 9.58 -13.34
C LEU A 1 17.02 8.61 -12.53
N THR A 2 17.60 9.10 -11.43
CA THR A 2 18.35 8.27 -10.47
C THR A 2 17.39 7.35 -9.72
N ALA A 3 17.91 6.31 -9.06
CA ALA A 3 17.07 5.42 -8.24
C ALA A 3 16.33 6.21 -7.14
N ALA A 4 17.01 7.12 -6.45
CA ALA A 4 16.44 7.99 -5.43
C ALA A 4 15.31 8.87 -5.98
N GLU A 5 15.50 9.46 -7.16
CA GLU A 5 14.48 10.33 -7.77
C GLU A 5 13.21 9.55 -8.15
N LYS A 6 13.35 8.34 -8.70
CA LYS A 6 12.21 7.46 -8.99
C LYS A 6 11.45 7.08 -7.72
N LEU A 7 12.18 6.78 -6.64
CA LEU A 7 11.59 6.49 -5.34
C LEU A 7 10.84 7.71 -4.76
N CYS A 8 11.42 8.91 -4.87
CA CYS A 8 10.76 10.15 -4.48
C CYS A 8 9.46 10.39 -5.25
N ILE A 9 9.46 10.16 -6.57
CA ILE A 9 8.24 10.27 -7.39
C ILE A 9 7.17 9.28 -6.91
N PHE A 10 7.56 8.01 -6.70
CA PHE A 10 6.66 6.96 -6.23
C PHE A 10 6.04 7.30 -4.87
N LEU A 11 6.85 7.63 -3.87
CA LEU A 11 6.39 7.96 -2.52
C LEU A 11 5.53 9.22 -2.50
N TYR A 12 5.88 10.24 -3.31
CA TYR A 12 5.08 11.46 -3.40
C TYR A 12 3.70 11.15 -3.98
N GLN A 13 3.62 10.37 -5.05
CA GLN A 13 2.35 9.96 -5.67
C GLN A 13 1.46 9.16 -4.68
N LEU A 14 2.04 8.22 -3.92
CA LEU A 14 1.32 7.44 -2.92
C LEU A 14 0.79 8.31 -1.78
N ARG A 15 1.61 9.24 -1.28
CA ARG A 15 1.24 10.12 -0.16
C ARG A 15 0.10 11.06 -0.51
N THR A 16 0.14 11.66 -1.70
CA THR A 16 -0.73 12.79 -2.01
C THR A 16 -1.94 12.41 -2.86
N GLY A 17 -1.94 11.23 -3.50
CA GLY A 17 -3.03 10.81 -4.41
C GLY A 17 -3.26 11.78 -5.57
N VAL A 18 -2.28 12.64 -5.89
CA VAL A 18 -2.45 13.77 -6.82
C VAL A 18 -2.50 13.31 -8.27
N THR A 19 -3.09 14.15 -9.13
CA THR A 19 -3.01 13.97 -10.58
C THR A 19 -1.59 14.24 -11.11
N MET A 20 -1.34 13.90 -12.38
CA MET A 20 -0.03 14.08 -13.02
C MET A 20 0.48 15.53 -13.04
N ARG A 21 -0.40 16.54 -12.99
CA ARG A 21 -0.01 17.97 -13.14
C ARG A 21 0.92 18.46 -12.01
N PRO A 22 0.57 18.33 -10.71
CA PRO A 22 1.47 18.65 -9.60
C PRO A 22 2.81 17.92 -9.65
N LEU A 23 2.81 16.64 -10.03
CA LEU A 23 4.04 15.84 -10.12
C LEU A 23 4.98 16.35 -11.21
N ARG A 24 4.44 16.68 -12.38
CA ARG A 24 5.20 17.31 -13.47
C ARG A 24 5.83 18.62 -13.04
N ASN A 25 5.07 19.47 -12.34
CA ASN A 25 5.57 20.75 -11.88
C ASN A 25 6.63 20.60 -10.77
N ARG A 26 6.52 19.58 -9.92
CA ARG A 26 7.50 19.34 -8.86
C ARG A 26 8.81 18.76 -9.39
N PHE A 27 8.71 17.71 -10.21
CA PHE A 27 9.87 16.95 -10.68
C PHE A 27 10.37 17.40 -12.05
N GLN A 28 9.69 18.34 -12.71
CA GLN A 28 10.07 18.93 -14.00
C GLN A 28 10.27 17.89 -15.12
N HIS A 29 9.45 16.83 -15.07
CA HIS A 29 9.45 15.75 -16.06
C HIS A 29 8.13 15.68 -16.82
N SER A 30 8.14 15.00 -17.97
CA SER A 30 6.92 14.67 -18.71
C SER A 30 6.04 13.66 -17.96
N SER A 31 4.74 13.62 -18.26
CA SER A 31 3.82 12.61 -17.71
C SER A 31 4.31 11.18 -17.96
N SER A 32 4.85 10.93 -19.17
CA SER A 32 5.36 9.61 -19.56
C SER A 32 6.57 9.20 -18.72
N THR A 33 7.47 10.13 -18.44
CA THR A 33 8.66 9.90 -17.61
C THR A 33 8.27 9.61 -16.15
N ILE A 34 7.32 10.37 -15.61
CA ILE A 34 6.79 10.16 -14.25
C ILE A 34 6.09 8.80 -14.15
N SER A 35 5.21 8.48 -15.09
CA SER A 35 4.51 7.19 -15.12
C SER A 35 5.49 6.01 -15.22
N ARG A 36 6.52 6.11 -16.07
CA ARG A 36 7.55 5.08 -16.18
C ARG A 36 8.36 4.94 -14.89
N ALA A 37 8.74 6.05 -14.25
CA ALA A 37 9.46 6.03 -12.98
C ALA A 37 8.63 5.35 -11.88
N PHE A 38 7.33 5.69 -11.79
CA PHE A 38 6.39 5.07 -10.86
C PHE A 38 6.29 3.55 -11.08
N HIS A 39 6.03 3.11 -12.32
CA HIS A 39 5.89 1.70 -12.63
C HIS A 39 7.19 0.91 -12.43
N GLN A 40 8.36 1.52 -12.66
CA GLN A 40 9.64 0.86 -12.38
C GLN A 40 9.82 0.55 -10.90
N VAL A 41 9.44 1.48 -10.01
CA VAL A 41 9.50 1.24 -8.56
C VAL A 41 8.43 0.22 -8.15
N LEU A 42 7.19 0.39 -8.62
CA LEU A 42 6.09 -0.53 -8.32
C LEU A 42 6.46 -1.97 -8.69
N ASN A 43 6.90 -2.20 -9.93
CA ASN A 43 7.27 -3.53 -10.42
C ASN A 43 8.43 -4.14 -9.64
N GLY A 44 9.37 -3.32 -9.15
CA GLY A 44 10.44 -3.78 -8.27
C GLY A 44 9.95 -4.19 -6.87
N LEU A 45 8.90 -3.54 -6.36
CA LEU A 45 8.32 -3.88 -5.05
C LEU A 45 7.41 -5.11 -5.12
N VAL A 46 6.69 -5.29 -6.23
CA VAL A 46 5.76 -6.42 -6.42
C VAL A 46 6.41 -7.63 -7.08
N CYS A 47 7.69 -7.56 -7.48
CA CYS A 47 8.38 -8.74 -7.99
C CYS A 47 8.48 -9.80 -6.89
N LYS A 48 8.39 -11.07 -7.30
CA LYS A 48 8.28 -12.20 -6.38
C LYS A 48 9.43 -12.24 -5.37
N GLU A 49 10.65 -11.95 -5.83
CA GLU A 49 11.88 -12.01 -5.04
C GLU A 49 11.90 -10.94 -3.95
N PHE A 50 11.42 -9.74 -4.25
CA PHE A 50 11.36 -8.65 -3.27
C PHE A 50 10.15 -8.83 -2.34
N TYR A 51 8.97 -9.06 -2.91
CA TYR A 51 7.72 -9.15 -2.17
C TYR A 51 7.77 -10.26 -1.12
N ALA A 52 8.19 -11.47 -1.50
CA ALA A 52 8.27 -12.60 -0.57
C ALA A 52 9.31 -12.41 0.55
N ARG A 53 10.30 -11.52 0.37
CA ARG A 53 11.35 -11.25 1.35
C ARG A 53 10.99 -10.11 2.31
N HIS A 54 10.19 -9.15 1.85
CA HIS A 54 10.02 -7.87 2.54
C HIS A 54 8.57 -7.54 2.90
N VAL A 55 7.59 -8.24 2.32
CA VAL A 55 6.18 -8.05 2.64
C VAL A 55 5.69 -9.23 3.45
N PHE A 56 5.28 -8.96 4.68
CA PHE A 56 4.75 -9.96 5.61
C PHE A 56 3.34 -9.56 5.99
N PHE A 57 2.46 -10.55 6.05
CA PHE A 57 1.16 -10.36 6.66
C PHE A 57 1.34 -10.30 8.19
N PRO A 58 0.53 -9.47 8.89
CA PRO A 58 0.45 -9.55 10.34
C PRO A 58 0.02 -10.97 10.76
N PRO A 59 0.34 -11.39 12.00
CA PRO A 59 -0.13 -12.66 12.54
C PRO A 59 -1.64 -12.79 12.38
N ASP A 60 -2.11 -14.00 12.08
CA ASP A 60 -3.55 -14.33 11.95
C ASP A 60 -4.19 -14.45 13.35
N GLU A 61 -4.02 -13.41 14.17
CA GLU A 61 -4.54 -13.33 15.53
C GLU A 61 -5.75 -12.40 15.54
N CYS A 62 -6.92 -12.99 15.70
CA CYS A 62 -8.14 -12.24 15.97
C CYS A 62 -8.08 -11.67 17.39
N PRO A 63 -8.20 -10.34 17.58
CA PRO A 63 -8.21 -9.74 18.91
C PRO A 63 -9.27 -10.42 19.81
N PRO A 64 -8.96 -10.66 21.09
CA PRO A 64 -9.87 -11.34 22.01
C PRO A 64 -11.23 -10.63 22.13
N GLU A 65 -11.30 -9.32 21.93
CA GLU A 65 -12.51 -8.51 21.93
C GLU A 65 -13.48 -8.88 20.80
N ILE A 66 -12.95 -9.33 19.65
CA ILE A 66 -13.75 -9.78 18.50
C ILE A 66 -14.04 -11.27 18.65
N ARG A 67 -13.02 -12.07 19.00
CA ARG A 67 -13.15 -13.52 19.15
C ARG A 67 -14.13 -13.94 20.25
N ASN A 68 -14.12 -13.23 21.38
CA ASN A 68 -14.95 -13.57 22.53
C ASN A 68 -16.33 -12.89 22.49
N ASN A 69 -16.57 -12.00 21.52
CA ASN A 69 -17.85 -11.34 21.37
C ASN A 69 -18.77 -12.16 20.46
N PRO A 70 -19.85 -12.78 20.99
CA PRO A 70 -20.74 -13.64 20.20
C PRO A 70 -21.50 -12.88 19.09
N LYS A 71 -21.59 -11.55 19.18
CA LYS A 71 -22.16 -10.70 18.12
C LYS A 71 -21.22 -10.57 16.93
N PHE A 72 -19.91 -10.57 17.15
CA PHE A 72 -18.91 -10.34 16.11
C PHE A 72 -18.32 -11.65 15.57
N TRP A 73 -18.10 -12.63 16.42
CA TRP A 73 -17.43 -13.88 16.04
C TRP A 73 -18.02 -14.61 14.82
N PRO A 74 -19.36 -14.71 14.63
CA PRO A 74 -19.94 -15.35 13.45
C PRO A 74 -19.51 -14.72 12.12
N TYR A 75 -19.20 -13.43 12.12
CA TYR A 75 -18.83 -12.66 10.93
C TYR A 75 -17.32 -12.66 10.68
N PHE A 76 -16.50 -12.73 11.74
CA PHE A 76 -15.04 -12.57 11.67
C PHE A 76 -14.23 -13.85 11.85
N LYS A 77 -14.87 -14.99 12.15
CA LYS A 77 -14.18 -16.27 12.39
C LYS A 77 -13.31 -16.77 11.22
N ASP A 78 -13.60 -16.35 10.00
CA ASP A 78 -12.87 -16.74 8.78
C ASP A 78 -12.19 -15.54 8.08
N CYS A 79 -12.17 -14.38 8.73
CA CYS A 79 -11.65 -13.12 8.18
C CYS A 79 -10.13 -12.98 8.41
N ARG A 80 -9.33 -13.66 7.58
CA ARG A 80 -7.84 -13.67 7.62
C ARG A 80 -7.15 -12.32 7.35
N GLY A 81 -7.89 -11.27 7.01
CA GLY A 81 -7.33 -9.96 6.65
C GLY A 81 -8.02 -8.76 7.27
N THR A 82 -9.01 -8.98 8.14
CA THR A 82 -9.81 -7.90 8.76
C THR A 82 -9.49 -7.74 10.25
N THR A 83 -8.59 -8.59 10.76
CA THR A 83 -8.15 -8.66 12.16
C THR A 83 -6.89 -7.85 12.43
N ASP A 84 -6.27 -7.25 11.41
CA ASP A 84 -5.06 -6.43 11.55
C ASP A 84 -5.29 -5.04 12.19
N GLY A 85 -6.50 -4.74 12.62
CA GLY A 85 -6.83 -3.45 13.23
C GLY A 85 -6.90 -2.29 12.22
N SER A 86 -6.92 -2.58 10.91
CA SER A 86 -7.28 -1.58 9.89
C SER A 86 -8.75 -1.20 10.04
N HIS A 87 -9.03 -0.28 10.97
CA HIS A 87 -10.33 0.34 11.14
C HIS A 87 -10.63 1.20 9.91
N PHE A 88 -11.30 0.62 8.91
CA PHE A 88 -11.97 1.40 7.88
C PHE A 88 -13.18 2.05 8.53
N ALA A 89 -13.14 3.36 8.73
CA ALA A 89 -14.30 4.12 9.17
C ALA A 89 -15.43 3.92 8.14
N GLY A 90 -16.46 3.17 8.53
CA GLY A 90 -17.69 3.06 7.75
C GLY A 90 -18.35 4.44 7.70
N HIS A 91 -18.57 4.94 6.49
CA HIS A 91 -19.48 6.06 6.23
C HIS A 91 -20.90 5.54 6.07
#